data_AF-A0A846QKF1-F1
#
_entry.id   AF-A0A846QKF1-F1
#
_cell.length_a   1.000
_cell.length_b   1.000
_cell.length_c   1.000
_cell.angle_alpha   90.00
_cell.angle_beta   90.00
_cell.angle_gamma   90.00
#
_symmetry.space_group_name_H-M   'P 1'
#
loop_
_entity.id
_entity.type
_entity.pdbx_description
1 polymer ?
#
loop_
_entity_poly.entity_id
_entity_poly.type
_entity_poly.pdbx_seq_one_letter_code
_entity_poly.pdbx_strand_id
1 'polypeptide(L)'
;MKYGILGIIFAFVVFFGFHSAYGYEVFYEKWGPKIQDVSTVCIIEPDHKNSEVLSEMFVERLMDQSRISVEEWQVQLQSMERGRDKSMWEIDTIPISVEEQEGFDYDQCHVFIKFEDKPESQDEWYKLLGKTVYELGDTGRSDITIYYNNIKFCKTEDKDWIYFDPCYEDLPRLMQQLQTVVKHEFGHALGLGHYKADDIDVSVAWARGTVPAPSIMAVFSHQNLNENVISPKDIIAVRSIYGENGFLPDEEKIKTFDTFQPSSELYVIPKGGFTTASVEGLINHTQYISGVQVEITVIDPNQNVNERTVRVSSDGTFSYETIIDETILNGTYTVFAKYRDVKSHEVAVEIQYEGEDDDSKIPQWIKNSVRWWAEDKINEHDFILGIQDLIRKGILNPPNPENLTIEEFYDTQIITSSDTTERSQISGVKIPKYVKQTSFWWVEGKISDKEFVDGIQYLIKKGYLII
;
A
#
# COMPACT_ATOMS: atom_id res chain seq x y z
N MET A 1 58.61 38.63 52.54
CA MET A 1 58.74 37.47 51.63
C MET A 1 57.79 36.37 52.12
N LYS A 2 56.59 36.26 51.54
CA LYS A 2 55.74 35.06 51.51
C LYS A 2 54.43 35.36 50.77
N TYR A 3 54.18 34.48 49.81
CA TYR A 3 53.19 34.42 48.74
C TYR A 3 51.72 34.45 49.19
N GLY A 4 50.87 35.12 48.40
CA GLY A 4 49.43 34.89 48.33
C GLY A 4 49.09 34.45 46.89
N ILE A 5 48.69 33.18 46.75
CA ILE A 5 48.33 32.53 45.50
C ILE A 5 46.93 33.01 45.10
N LEU A 6 46.81 33.69 43.95
CA LEU A 6 45.53 34.00 43.32
C LEU A 6 45.23 32.90 42.29
N GLY A 7 44.34 31.97 42.65
CA GLY A 7 43.89 30.89 41.77
C GLY A 7 43.01 31.45 40.66
N ILE A 8 43.42 31.24 39.41
CA ILE A 8 42.63 31.52 38.21
C ILE A 8 41.71 30.31 37.99
N ILE A 9 40.41 30.49 38.20
CA ILE A 9 39.39 29.51 37.84
C ILE A 9 39.14 29.63 36.33
N PHE A 10 39.63 28.67 35.57
CA PHE A 10 39.30 28.52 34.15
C PHE A 10 37.91 27.88 34.06
N ALA A 11 36.88 28.68 33.75
CA ALA A 11 35.57 28.17 33.42
C ALA A 11 35.63 27.55 32.01
N PHE A 12 35.74 26.23 31.94
CA PHE A 12 35.51 25.47 30.71
C PHE A 12 34.02 25.58 30.35
N VAL A 13 33.69 26.52 29.46
CA VAL A 13 32.40 26.52 28.78
C VAL A 13 32.45 25.39 27.75
N VAL A 14 31.96 24.22 28.15
CA VAL A 14 31.67 23.13 27.22
C VAL A 14 30.50 23.59 26.36
N PHE A 15 30.81 24.06 25.15
CA PHE A 15 29.82 24.17 24.09
C PHE A 15 29.34 22.74 23.77
N PHE A 16 28.25 22.32 24.39
CA PHE A 16 27.44 21.26 23.84
C PHE A 16 26.89 21.80 22.52
N GLY A 17 27.55 21.43 21.41
CA GLY A 17 26.96 21.57 20.09
C GLY A 17 25.70 20.74 20.08
N PHE A 18 24.55 21.38 20.31
CA PHE A 18 23.27 20.85 19.91
C PHE A 18 23.31 20.77 18.38
N HIS A 19 23.82 19.66 17.84
CA HIS A 19 23.41 19.23 16.52
C HIS A 19 21.95 18.87 16.68
N SER A 20 21.07 19.74 16.19
CA SER A 20 19.72 19.34 15.84
C SER A 20 19.88 18.15 14.90
N ALA A 21 19.68 16.93 15.40
CA ALA A 21 19.46 15.79 14.53
C ALA A 21 18.10 16.05 13.90
N TYR A 22 18.11 16.72 12.74
CA TYR A 22 16.94 16.72 11.87
C TYR A 22 16.69 15.25 11.53
N GLY A 23 15.61 14.69 12.07
CA GLY A 23 15.15 13.37 11.65
C GLY A 23 14.63 13.49 10.23
N TYR A 24 15.09 12.61 9.35
CA TYR A 24 14.56 12.44 8.00
C TYR A 24 13.59 11.25 8.02
N GLU A 25 12.56 11.30 7.19
CA GLU A 25 11.62 10.20 7.01
C GLU A 25 12.08 9.26 5.91
N VAL A 26 11.78 7.97 6.06
CA VAL A 26 12.12 6.93 5.09
C VAL A 26 10.90 6.08 4.80
N PHE A 27 10.67 5.78 3.53
CA PHE A 27 9.47 5.06 3.10
C PHE A 27 9.71 4.27 1.81
N TYR A 28 8.82 3.32 1.56
CA TYR A 28 8.69 2.66 0.27
C TYR A 28 7.80 3.51 -0.63
N GLU A 29 8.25 3.79 -1.85
CA GLU A 29 7.40 4.35 -2.89
C GLU A 29 6.28 3.38 -3.30
N LYS A 30 5.34 3.91 -4.10
CA LYS A 30 4.18 3.19 -4.63
C LYS A 30 4.51 1.73 -5.01
N TRP A 31 3.71 0.82 -4.49
CA TRP A 31 3.82 -0.62 -4.70
C TRP A 31 3.49 -0.98 -6.15
N GLY A 32 4.28 -1.90 -6.72
CA GLY A 32 3.98 -2.55 -8.01
C GLY A 32 2.94 -3.65 -7.84
N PRO A 33 2.42 -4.22 -8.94
CA PRO A 33 1.59 -5.42 -8.87
C PRO A 33 2.37 -6.56 -8.19
N LYS A 34 1.66 -7.39 -7.44
CA LYS A 34 2.22 -8.55 -6.74
C LYS A 34 2.04 -9.81 -7.58
N ILE A 35 2.87 -10.83 -7.32
CA ILE A 35 2.71 -12.16 -7.89
C ILE A 35 1.37 -12.74 -7.37
N GLN A 36 0.54 -13.28 -8.27
CA GLN A 36 -0.79 -13.77 -7.91
C GLN A 36 -0.83 -15.28 -7.60
N ASP A 37 0.01 -16.07 -8.28
CA ASP A 37 0.06 -17.54 -8.19
C ASP A 37 1.47 -18.03 -7.78
N VAL A 38 1.74 -19.33 -7.96
CA VAL A 38 3.02 -19.98 -7.63
C VAL A 38 4.20 -19.18 -8.20
N SER A 39 5.17 -18.81 -7.37
CA SER A 39 6.30 -18.00 -7.80
C SER A 39 7.34 -18.84 -8.56
N THR A 40 7.11 -19.06 -9.85
CA THR A 40 8.11 -19.64 -10.75
C THR A 40 8.87 -18.56 -11.49
N VAL A 41 10.20 -18.57 -11.34
CA VAL A 41 11.14 -17.63 -11.92
C VAL A 41 11.95 -18.31 -13.01
N CYS A 42 11.79 -17.86 -14.24
CA CYS A 42 12.51 -18.38 -15.38
C CYS A 42 13.70 -17.48 -15.69
N ILE A 43 14.91 -18.06 -15.64
CA ILE A 43 16.16 -17.34 -15.89
C ILE A 43 16.61 -17.74 -17.28
N ILE A 44 16.62 -16.79 -18.20
CA ILE A 44 16.83 -17.03 -19.63
C ILE A 44 18.30 -16.79 -19.96
N GLU A 45 18.99 -17.83 -20.43
CA GLU A 45 20.39 -17.72 -20.83
C GLU A 45 20.54 -16.78 -22.05
N PRO A 46 21.44 -15.78 -22.01
CA PRO A 46 21.67 -14.93 -23.17
C PRO A 46 22.47 -15.68 -24.25
N ASP A 47 22.14 -15.44 -25.53
CA ASP A 47 22.97 -15.96 -26.62
C ASP A 47 24.37 -15.34 -26.55
N HIS A 48 25.35 -16.20 -26.37
CA HIS A 48 26.74 -15.84 -26.17
C HIS A 48 27.66 -16.35 -27.28
N LYS A 49 27.14 -17.09 -28.28
CA LYS A 49 27.95 -17.80 -29.29
C LYS A 49 28.84 -16.87 -30.13
N ASN A 50 28.46 -15.60 -30.29
CA ASN A 50 29.21 -14.59 -31.03
C ASN A 50 29.58 -13.35 -30.19
N SER A 51 29.49 -13.44 -28.86
CA SER A 51 29.74 -12.29 -27.97
C SER A 51 31.22 -12.20 -27.57
N GLU A 52 31.82 -11.03 -27.73
CA GLU A 52 33.17 -10.75 -27.21
C GLU A 52 33.18 -10.56 -25.67
N VAL A 53 32.02 -10.33 -25.07
CA VAL A 53 31.83 -10.04 -23.64
C VAL A 53 31.36 -11.27 -22.87
N LEU A 54 30.40 -12.02 -23.42
CA LEU A 54 29.78 -13.17 -22.76
C LEU A 54 30.61 -14.44 -22.99
N SER A 55 31.70 -14.61 -22.24
CA SER A 55 32.36 -15.93 -22.19
C SER A 55 31.44 -16.97 -21.54
N GLU A 56 31.55 -18.24 -21.93
CA GLU A 56 30.78 -19.36 -21.35
C GLU A 56 30.83 -19.36 -19.80
N MET A 57 32.03 -19.20 -19.21
CA MET A 57 32.22 -19.11 -17.76
C MET A 57 31.52 -17.89 -17.13
N PHE A 58 31.41 -16.79 -17.87
CA PHE A 58 30.71 -15.60 -17.40
C PHE A 58 29.19 -15.84 -17.39
N VAL A 59 28.66 -16.45 -18.44
CA VAL A 59 27.24 -16.80 -18.55
C VAL A 59 26.84 -17.79 -17.48
N GLU A 60 27.62 -18.86 -17.27
CA GLU A 60 27.38 -19.83 -16.19
C GLU A 60 27.27 -19.13 -14.83
N ARG A 61 28.23 -18.24 -14.51
CA ARG A 61 28.21 -17.47 -13.27
C ARG A 61 27.02 -16.52 -13.20
N LEU A 62 26.67 -15.86 -14.30
CA LEU A 62 25.54 -14.92 -14.34
C LEU A 62 24.21 -15.63 -14.05
N MET A 63 24.00 -16.80 -14.66
CA MET A 63 22.84 -17.66 -14.42
C MET A 63 22.79 -18.13 -12.96
N ASP A 64 23.91 -18.65 -12.45
CA ASP A 64 24.02 -19.11 -11.06
C ASP A 64 23.77 -17.99 -10.06
N GLN A 65 24.36 -16.82 -10.28
CA GLN A 65 24.18 -15.69 -9.37
C GLN A 65 22.77 -15.12 -9.41
N SER A 66 22.08 -15.22 -10.53
CA SER A 66 20.68 -14.84 -10.62
C SER A 66 19.80 -15.80 -9.82
N ARG A 67 20.04 -17.11 -9.96
CA ARG A 67 19.35 -18.14 -9.15
C ARG A 67 19.59 -17.92 -7.66
N ILE A 68 20.85 -17.76 -7.25
CA ILE A 68 21.23 -17.53 -5.84
C ILE A 68 20.57 -16.26 -5.30
N SER A 69 20.50 -15.19 -6.10
CA SER A 69 19.86 -13.93 -5.68
C SER A 69 18.36 -14.09 -5.42
N VAL A 70 17.67 -14.93 -6.20
CA VAL A 70 16.26 -15.29 -5.98
C VAL A 70 16.11 -16.20 -4.75
N GLU A 71 16.96 -17.21 -4.61
CA GLU A 71 16.97 -18.11 -3.45
C GLU A 71 17.24 -17.37 -2.13
N GLU A 72 18.07 -16.33 -2.15
CA GLU A 72 18.29 -15.50 -0.97
C GLU A 72 17.00 -14.82 -0.49
N TRP A 73 16.15 -14.33 -1.39
CA TRP A 73 14.84 -13.79 -1.02
C TRP A 73 13.97 -14.85 -0.34
N GLN A 74 13.86 -16.03 -0.93
CA GLN A 74 13.13 -17.15 -0.34
C GLN A 74 13.65 -17.49 1.06
N VAL A 75 14.97 -17.68 1.21
CA VAL A 75 15.59 -18.04 2.49
C VAL A 75 15.32 -16.98 3.55
N GLN A 76 15.42 -15.70 3.20
CA GLN A 76 15.17 -14.60 4.13
C GLN A 76 13.69 -14.54 4.53
N LEU A 77 12.75 -14.71 3.60
CA LEU A 77 11.31 -14.78 3.87
C LEU A 77 10.99 -15.96 4.82
N GLN A 78 11.49 -17.15 4.51
CA GLN A 78 11.30 -18.36 5.32
C GLN A 78 11.96 -18.29 6.70
N SER A 79 13.04 -17.51 6.86
CA SER A 79 13.75 -17.36 8.13
C SER A 79 12.94 -16.61 9.19
N MET A 80 12.03 -15.73 8.75
CA MET A 80 11.17 -14.93 9.63
C MET A 80 9.94 -15.70 10.12
N GLU A 81 9.65 -16.86 9.53
CA GLU A 81 8.49 -17.67 9.90
C GLU A 81 8.78 -18.63 11.06
N ARG A 82 8.21 -18.30 12.23
CA ARG A 82 8.32 -19.11 13.46
C ARG A 82 7.09 -20.00 13.63
N GLY A 83 7.29 -21.32 13.54
CA GLY A 83 6.23 -22.30 13.81
C GLY A 83 5.08 -22.32 12.79
N ARG A 84 5.29 -21.73 11.61
CA ARG A 84 4.39 -21.76 10.45
C ARG A 84 4.99 -22.58 9.32
N ASP A 85 4.15 -22.95 8.36
CA ASP A 85 4.61 -23.56 7.13
C ASP A 85 5.49 -22.58 6.36
N LYS A 86 6.64 -23.06 5.88
CA LYS A 86 7.63 -22.27 5.14
C LYS A 86 7.49 -22.45 3.63
N SER A 87 6.75 -23.48 3.20
CA SER A 87 6.43 -23.75 1.79
C SER A 87 5.68 -22.59 1.14
N MET A 88 4.95 -21.80 1.93
CA MET A 88 4.24 -20.61 1.46
C MET A 88 5.14 -19.52 0.87
N TRP A 89 6.46 -19.61 1.07
CA TRP A 89 7.46 -18.70 0.49
C TRP A 89 8.36 -19.39 -0.52
N GLU A 90 7.97 -20.57 -0.99
CA GLU A 90 8.74 -21.34 -1.97
C GLU A 90 8.68 -20.68 -3.35
N ILE A 91 9.85 -20.54 -3.96
CA ILE A 91 10.10 -19.93 -5.26
C ILE A 91 10.82 -20.98 -6.10
N ASP A 92 10.17 -21.42 -7.18
CA ASP A 92 10.79 -22.31 -8.14
C ASP A 92 11.65 -21.51 -9.11
N THR A 93 12.86 -21.97 -9.38
CA THR A 93 13.75 -21.36 -10.38
C THR A 93 14.01 -22.33 -11.51
N ILE A 94 13.78 -21.89 -12.75
CA ILE A 94 14.00 -22.68 -13.96
C ILE A 94 15.04 -21.96 -14.82
N PRO A 95 16.31 -22.38 -14.82
CA PRO A 95 17.27 -21.90 -15.81
C PRO A 95 16.91 -22.49 -17.18
N ILE A 96 16.87 -21.65 -18.20
CA ILE A 96 16.53 -22.04 -19.58
C ILE A 96 17.75 -21.77 -20.45
N SER A 97 18.39 -22.85 -20.92
CA SER A 97 19.54 -22.73 -21.82
C SER A 97 19.14 -22.22 -23.21
N VAL A 98 20.10 -21.71 -23.98
CA VAL A 98 19.86 -21.23 -25.35
C VAL A 98 19.19 -22.30 -26.23
N GLU A 99 19.56 -23.57 -26.05
CA GLU A 99 18.98 -24.69 -26.80
C GLU A 99 17.55 -25.05 -26.38
N GLU A 100 17.16 -24.78 -25.13
CA GLU A 100 15.83 -25.12 -24.59
C GLU A 100 14.79 -24.03 -24.87
N GLN A 101 15.21 -22.80 -25.15
CA GLN A 101 14.30 -21.68 -25.41
C GLN A 101 13.32 -21.96 -26.56
N GLU A 102 13.76 -22.67 -27.60
CA GLU A 102 12.88 -23.08 -28.69
C GLU A 102 11.99 -24.26 -28.24
N GLY A 103 10.71 -23.97 -27.99
CA GLY A 103 9.73 -24.98 -27.59
C GLY A 103 9.52 -25.10 -26.08
N PHE A 104 10.15 -24.24 -25.28
CA PHE A 104 9.84 -24.11 -23.87
C PHE A 104 8.43 -23.54 -23.67
N ASP A 105 7.68 -24.11 -22.72
CA ASP A 105 6.37 -23.62 -22.33
C ASP A 105 6.52 -22.47 -21.32
N TYR A 106 6.52 -21.23 -21.80
CA TYR A 106 6.70 -20.05 -20.94
C TYR A 106 5.47 -19.72 -20.07
N ASP A 107 4.32 -20.38 -20.28
CA ASP A 107 3.14 -20.10 -19.47
C ASP A 107 3.26 -20.58 -18.01
N GLN A 108 4.22 -21.47 -17.73
CA GLN A 108 4.55 -21.90 -16.38
C GLN A 108 5.35 -20.85 -15.57
N CYS A 109 5.86 -19.80 -16.22
CA CYS A 109 6.68 -18.77 -15.60
C CYS A 109 5.84 -17.55 -15.18
N HIS A 110 6.21 -16.93 -14.07
CA HIS A 110 5.59 -15.69 -13.58
C HIS A 110 6.57 -14.52 -13.57
N VAL A 111 7.85 -14.79 -13.26
CA VAL A 111 8.91 -13.79 -13.34
C VAL A 111 9.94 -14.26 -14.35
N PHE A 112 10.30 -13.39 -15.28
CA PHE A 112 11.34 -13.66 -16.28
C PHE A 112 12.57 -12.84 -15.94
N ILE A 113 13.75 -13.47 -15.88
CA ILE A 113 15.03 -12.77 -15.78
C ILE A 113 15.76 -12.95 -17.10
N LYS A 114 16.00 -11.85 -17.80
CA LYS A 114 16.75 -11.81 -19.07
C LYS A 114 17.91 -10.83 -18.98
N PHE A 115 18.89 -11.01 -19.86
CA PHE A 115 20.14 -10.26 -19.85
C PHE A 115 20.35 -9.55 -21.19
N GLU A 116 20.65 -8.27 -21.12
CA GLU A 116 20.94 -7.43 -22.28
C GLU A 116 22.26 -6.68 -22.06
N ASP A 117 22.94 -6.29 -23.14
CA ASP A 117 24.22 -5.59 -23.05
C ASP A 117 24.02 -4.19 -22.43
N LYS A 118 23.03 -3.44 -22.91
CA LYS A 118 22.67 -2.08 -22.47
C LYS A 118 21.23 -1.73 -22.86
N PRO A 119 20.63 -0.68 -22.28
CA PRO A 119 19.32 -0.20 -22.69
C PRO A 119 19.32 0.26 -24.17
N GLU A 120 18.19 0.13 -24.86
CA GLU A 120 18.05 0.59 -26.24
C GLU A 120 18.18 2.13 -26.36
N SER A 121 17.57 2.86 -25.42
CA SER A 121 17.56 4.32 -25.42
C SER A 121 18.81 4.89 -24.76
N GLN A 122 19.54 5.75 -25.49
CA GLN A 122 20.76 6.39 -25.00
C GLN A 122 20.53 7.25 -23.73
N ASP A 123 19.34 7.84 -23.57
CA ASP A 123 18.96 8.65 -22.40
C ASP A 123 18.73 7.83 -21.13
N GLU A 124 18.66 6.50 -21.27
CA GLU A 124 18.52 5.54 -20.17
C GLU A 124 19.86 4.93 -19.76
N TRP A 125 20.91 5.10 -20.56
CA TRP A 125 22.18 4.37 -20.39
C TRP A 125 22.87 4.58 -19.04
N TYR A 126 22.58 5.67 -18.35
CA TYR A 126 23.17 5.98 -17.04
C TYR A 126 22.17 5.87 -15.88
N LYS A 127 20.91 5.55 -16.19
CA LYS A 127 19.81 5.51 -15.20
C LYS A 127 19.48 4.10 -14.77
N LEU A 128 19.69 3.11 -15.64
CA LEU A 128 19.20 1.75 -15.44
C LEU A 128 20.36 0.75 -15.45
N LEU A 129 20.51 0.00 -14.36
CA LEU A 129 21.36 -1.19 -14.32
C LEU A 129 20.55 -2.48 -14.40
N GLY A 130 19.27 -2.39 -14.02
CA GLY A 130 18.23 -3.34 -14.37
C GLY A 130 16.91 -2.59 -14.56
N LYS A 131 15.88 -3.33 -14.97
CA LYS A 131 14.52 -2.83 -15.07
C LYS A 131 13.53 -3.97 -14.91
N THR A 132 12.61 -3.84 -13.96
CA THR A 132 11.40 -4.65 -13.89
C THR A 132 10.23 -3.97 -14.61
N VAL A 133 9.59 -4.71 -15.52
CA VAL A 133 8.37 -4.31 -16.25
C VAL A 133 7.27 -5.30 -15.90
N TYR A 134 6.05 -4.81 -15.76
CA TYR A 134 4.89 -5.63 -15.45
C TYR A 134 4.03 -5.83 -16.68
N GLU A 135 3.50 -7.03 -16.87
CA GLU A 135 2.56 -7.31 -17.95
C GLU A 135 1.25 -6.52 -17.75
N LEU A 136 0.61 -6.15 -18.86
CA LEU A 136 -0.65 -5.41 -18.83
C LEU A 136 -1.79 -6.28 -18.31
N GLY A 137 -2.54 -5.75 -17.33
CA GLY A 137 -3.78 -6.35 -16.84
C GLY A 137 -3.57 -7.38 -15.74
N ASP A 138 -3.13 -6.92 -14.57
CA ASP A 138 -3.11 -7.63 -13.27
C ASP A 138 -2.71 -9.13 -13.29
N THR A 139 -1.98 -9.61 -14.31
CA THR A 139 -1.61 -11.03 -14.47
C THR A 139 -0.62 -11.49 -13.40
N GLY A 140 0.00 -10.53 -12.69
CA GLY A 140 1.08 -10.80 -11.74
C GLY A 140 2.40 -11.22 -12.39
N ARG A 141 2.48 -11.22 -13.74
CA ARG A 141 3.71 -11.53 -14.48
C ARG A 141 4.62 -10.31 -14.60
N SER A 142 5.93 -10.54 -14.53
CA SER A 142 6.93 -9.48 -14.64
C SER A 142 8.18 -9.91 -15.40
N ASP A 143 8.72 -8.98 -16.19
CA ASP A 143 9.94 -9.10 -16.95
C ASP A 143 11.05 -8.27 -16.30
N ILE A 144 12.07 -8.94 -15.81
CA ILE A 144 13.30 -8.36 -15.28
C ILE A 144 14.37 -8.39 -16.37
N THR A 145 14.86 -7.21 -16.73
CA THR A 145 16.00 -7.05 -17.64
C THR A 145 17.22 -6.61 -16.85
N ILE A 146 18.32 -7.34 -16.96
CA ILE A 146 19.60 -7.04 -16.29
C ILE A 146 20.62 -6.61 -17.35
N TYR A 147 21.24 -5.43 -17.16
CA TYR A 147 22.24 -4.92 -18.09
C TYR A 147 23.66 -5.28 -17.64
N TYR A 148 24.34 -6.15 -18.40
CA TYR A 148 25.60 -6.76 -17.96
C TYR A 148 26.86 -5.94 -18.27
N ASN A 149 26.81 -5.00 -19.23
CA ASN A 149 27.97 -4.17 -19.55
C ASN A 149 28.24 -3.11 -18.49
N ASN A 150 29.53 -2.83 -18.27
CA ASN A 150 29.98 -1.80 -17.35
C ASN A 150 29.75 -0.39 -17.91
N ILE A 151 29.62 0.61 -17.03
CA ILE A 151 29.56 2.02 -17.41
C ILE A 151 30.88 2.69 -17.04
N LYS A 152 31.44 3.47 -17.96
CA LYS A 152 32.59 4.35 -17.74
C LYS A 152 32.26 5.78 -18.16
N PHE A 153 33.15 6.72 -17.89
CA PHE A 153 33.08 8.07 -18.45
C PHE A 153 33.88 8.11 -19.76
N CYS A 154 33.17 8.23 -20.88
CA CYS A 154 33.77 8.46 -22.20
C CYS A 154 34.09 9.94 -22.38
N LYS A 155 35.24 10.20 -23.00
CA LYS A 155 35.63 11.56 -23.39
C LYS A 155 35.01 11.89 -24.74
N THR A 156 34.21 12.94 -24.79
CA THR A 156 33.69 13.54 -26.04
C THR A 156 34.34 14.91 -26.20
N GLU A 157 34.84 15.25 -27.38
CA GLU A 157 35.45 16.57 -27.63
C GLU A 157 34.72 17.29 -28.77
N ASP A 158 34.43 18.58 -28.57
CA ASP A 158 34.11 19.49 -29.66
C ASP A 158 35.21 20.56 -29.82
N LYS A 159 34.97 21.58 -30.66
CA LYS A 159 35.99 22.60 -30.96
C LYS A 159 36.41 23.43 -29.74
N ASP A 160 35.54 23.54 -28.73
CA ASP A 160 35.71 24.47 -27.62
C ASP A 160 35.72 23.76 -26.24
N TRP A 161 35.23 22.52 -26.14
CA TRP A 161 35.04 21.81 -24.87
C TRP A 161 35.35 20.32 -24.93
N ILE A 162 35.75 19.79 -23.77
CA ILE A 162 35.88 18.37 -23.49
C ILE A 162 34.77 18.00 -22.51
N TYR A 163 33.91 17.09 -22.93
CA TYR A 163 32.84 16.49 -22.13
C TYR A 163 33.28 15.10 -21.65
N PHE A 164 32.81 14.72 -20.47
CA PHE A 164 32.97 13.38 -19.94
C PHE A 164 31.57 12.82 -19.68
N ASP A 165 31.04 12.08 -20.65
CA ASP A 165 29.69 11.53 -20.60
C ASP A 165 29.73 10.06 -20.19
N PRO A 166 28.78 9.58 -19.36
CA PRO A 166 28.65 8.16 -19.07
C PRO A 166 28.38 7.37 -20.36
N CYS A 167 29.07 6.26 -20.55
CA CYS A 167 28.91 5.36 -21.69
C CYS A 167 29.09 3.91 -21.25
N TYR A 168 28.43 2.98 -21.94
CA TYR A 168 28.72 1.56 -21.75
C TYR A 168 30.05 1.18 -22.39
N GLU A 169 30.79 0.31 -21.71
CA GLU A 169 31.98 -0.34 -22.22
C GLU A 169 31.66 -1.78 -22.57
N ASP A 170 32.34 -2.33 -23.59
CA ASP A 170 32.28 -3.75 -23.96
C ASP A 170 33.11 -4.61 -22.98
N LEU A 171 32.93 -4.35 -21.69
CA LEU A 171 33.47 -5.11 -20.58
C LEU A 171 32.36 -5.40 -19.59
N PRO A 172 32.31 -6.62 -19.04
CA PRO A 172 31.25 -6.97 -18.12
C PRO A 172 31.42 -6.28 -16.76
N ARG A 173 30.31 -6.10 -16.06
CA ARG A 173 30.29 -5.65 -14.66
C ARG A 173 30.87 -6.69 -13.72
N LEU A 174 31.24 -6.23 -12.53
CA LEU A 174 31.57 -7.11 -11.41
C LEU A 174 30.35 -7.95 -11.03
N MET A 175 30.55 -9.25 -10.80
CA MET A 175 29.47 -10.17 -10.40
C MET A 175 28.69 -9.69 -9.18
N GLN A 176 29.36 -9.07 -8.21
CA GLN A 176 28.72 -8.54 -6.99
C GLN A 176 27.72 -7.42 -7.28
N GLN A 177 27.99 -6.62 -8.31
CA GLN A 177 27.05 -5.58 -8.75
C GLN A 177 25.85 -6.21 -9.43
N LEU A 178 26.07 -7.20 -10.32
CA LEU A 178 24.96 -7.91 -10.98
C LEU A 178 24.08 -8.64 -9.97
N GLN A 179 24.65 -9.32 -8.98
CA GLN A 179 23.91 -9.90 -7.86
C GLN A 179 23.02 -8.86 -7.18
N THR A 180 23.59 -7.69 -6.84
CA THR A 180 22.85 -6.62 -6.17
C THR A 180 21.69 -6.11 -7.04
N VAL A 181 21.92 -5.95 -8.35
CA VAL A 181 20.87 -5.56 -9.31
C VAL A 181 19.79 -6.62 -9.38
N VAL A 182 20.14 -7.91 -9.51
CA VAL A 182 19.13 -9.00 -9.55
C VAL A 182 18.29 -9.01 -8.28
N LYS A 183 18.92 -8.91 -7.10
CA LYS A 183 18.19 -8.85 -5.81
C LYS A 183 17.22 -7.65 -5.77
N HIS A 184 17.64 -6.49 -6.28
CA HIS A 184 16.83 -5.27 -6.34
C HIS A 184 15.63 -5.41 -7.30
N GLU A 185 15.89 -5.78 -8.56
CA GLU A 185 14.83 -5.93 -9.57
C GLU A 185 13.84 -7.04 -9.20
N PHE A 186 14.32 -8.12 -8.58
CA PHE A 186 13.43 -9.15 -8.04
C PHE A 186 12.56 -8.63 -6.90
N GLY A 187 13.06 -7.72 -6.06
CA GLY A 187 12.23 -7.01 -5.08
C GLY A 187 11.09 -6.23 -5.72
N HIS A 188 11.31 -5.61 -6.89
CA HIS A 188 10.24 -5.00 -7.68
C HIS A 188 9.23 -6.01 -8.22
N ALA A 189 9.69 -7.20 -8.65
CA ALA A 189 8.79 -8.29 -9.06
C ALA A 189 7.95 -8.83 -7.89
N LEU A 190 8.48 -8.76 -6.66
CA LEU A 190 7.71 -9.04 -5.45
C LEU A 190 6.70 -7.91 -5.10
N GLY A 191 6.70 -6.79 -5.82
CA GLY A 191 5.77 -5.67 -5.62
C GLY A 191 6.32 -4.52 -4.78
N LEU A 192 7.59 -4.58 -4.35
CA LEU A 192 8.22 -3.47 -3.62
C LEU A 192 8.47 -2.27 -4.53
N GLY A 193 8.18 -1.08 -4.04
CA GLY A 193 8.68 0.17 -4.61
C GLY A 193 10.14 0.43 -4.21
N HIS A 194 10.66 1.58 -4.63
CA HIS A 194 11.95 2.05 -4.14
C HIS A 194 11.88 2.46 -2.66
N TYR A 195 12.93 2.16 -1.90
CA TYR A 195 13.12 2.68 -0.55
C TYR A 195 13.85 4.04 -0.64
N LYS A 196 13.18 5.11 -0.21
CA LYS A 196 13.68 6.49 -0.29
C LYS A 196 13.69 7.18 1.06
N ALA A 197 14.62 8.11 1.22
CA ALA A 197 14.54 9.15 2.24
C ALA A 197 13.87 10.39 1.63
N ASP A 198 13.13 11.14 2.44
CA ASP A 198 12.64 12.49 2.09
C ASP A 198 13.80 13.46 1.83
N ASP A 199 14.93 13.27 2.52
CA ASP A 199 16.21 13.94 2.26
C ASP A 199 16.99 13.24 1.13
N ILE A 200 17.14 13.94 0.01
CA ILE A 200 17.88 13.45 -1.16
C ILE A 200 19.35 13.18 -0.88
N ASP A 201 19.99 13.92 0.04
CA ASP A 201 21.41 13.77 0.35
C ASP A 201 21.68 12.42 1.04
N VAL A 202 20.70 11.94 1.83
CA VAL A 202 20.74 10.62 2.45
C VAL A 202 20.67 9.52 1.38
N SER A 203 19.74 9.65 0.44
CA SER A 203 19.62 8.69 -0.67
C SER A 203 20.87 8.65 -1.55
N VAL A 204 21.49 9.82 -1.80
CA VAL A 204 22.77 9.93 -2.52
C VAL A 204 23.93 9.31 -1.75
N ALA A 205 23.94 9.42 -0.41
CA ALA A 205 24.97 8.78 0.42
C ALA A 205 24.93 7.25 0.31
N TRP A 206 23.72 6.66 0.28
CA TRP A 206 23.55 5.22 0.04
C TRP A 206 24.02 4.83 -1.37
N ALA A 207 23.62 5.59 -2.38
CA ALA A 207 24.03 5.37 -3.78
C ALA A 207 25.55 5.37 -3.96
N ARG A 208 26.25 6.26 -3.25
CA ARG A 208 27.71 6.35 -3.27
C ARG A 208 28.41 5.31 -2.39
N GLY A 209 27.65 4.58 -1.56
CA GLY A 209 28.20 3.65 -0.58
C GLY A 209 29.00 4.31 0.54
N THR A 210 28.83 5.63 0.76
CA THR A 210 29.45 6.33 1.90
C THR A 210 28.81 5.93 3.22
N VAL A 211 27.54 5.53 3.16
CA VAL A 211 26.76 4.95 4.26
C VAL A 211 26.10 3.66 3.75
N PRO A 212 26.07 2.57 4.52
CA PRO A 212 25.35 1.36 4.13
C PRO A 212 23.87 1.66 3.86
N ALA A 213 23.36 1.16 2.74
CA ALA A 213 21.94 1.25 2.45
C ALA A 213 21.13 0.40 3.46
N PRO A 214 20.03 0.92 4.01
CA PRO A 214 19.22 0.19 4.99
C PRO A 214 18.30 -0.87 4.36
N SER A 215 18.22 -0.92 3.03
CA SER A 215 17.31 -1.74 2.25
C SER A 215 17.97 -2.09 0.92
N ILE A 216 17.75 -3.30 0.40
CA ILE A 216 18.14 -3.66 -0.97
C ILE A 216 17.42 -2.80 -2.01
N MET A 217 16.23 -2.28 -1.66
CA MET A 217 15.41 -1.43 -2.52
C MET A 217 15.83 0.05 -2.50
N ALA A 218 16.93 0.40 -1.83
CA ALA A 218 17.43 1.76 -1.80
C ALA A 218 17.87 2.22 -3.21
N VAL A 219 17.42 3.40 -3.61
CA VAL A 219 17.63 3.94 -4.96
C VAL A 219 19.12 4.13 -5.26
N PHE A 220 19.54 3.72 -6.47
CA PHE A 220 20.91 3.80 -6.97
C PHE A 220 21.98 3.10 -6.11
N SER A 221 21.60 2.38 -5.05
CA SER A 221 22.53 1.71 -4.13
C SER A 221 23.34 0.62 -4.84
N HIS A 222 22.78 0.00 -5.87
CA HIS A 222 23.42 -1.03 -6.70
C HIS A 222 24.59 -0.50 -7.57
N GLN A 223 24.87 0.81 -7.55
CA GLN A 223 26.05 1.42 -8.18
C GLN A 223 27.29 1.41 -7.27
N ASN A 224 27.13 1.18 -5.97
CA ASN A 224 28.26 1.12 -5.05
C ASN A 224 29.04 -0.21 -5.23
N LEU A 225 30.27 -0.27 -4.70
CA LEU A 225 31.11 -1.48 -4.76
C LEU A 225 30.83 -2.47 -3.61
N ASN A 226 29.97 -2.10 -2.66
CA ASN A 226 29.67 -2.91 -1.48
C ASN A 226 28.36 -3.66 -1.73
N GLU A 227 28.37 -4.98 -1.65
CA GLU A 227 27.14 -5.75 -1.83
C GLU A 227 26.03 -5.27 -0.88
N ASN A 228 24.92 -4.75 -1.44
CA ASN A 228 23.76 -4.44 -0.63
C ASN A 228 23.00 -5.74 -0.38
N VAL A 229 22.48 -5.87 0.83
CA VAL A 229 21.85 -7.11 1.29
C VAL A 229 20.37 -6.90 1.49
N ILE A 230 19.60 -7.99 1.32
CA ILE A 230 18.20 -8.04 1.70
C ILE A 230 18.13 -7.87 3.21
N SER A 231 17.42 -6.85 3.66
CA SER A 231 17.30 -6.47 5.06
C SER A 231 15.97 -6.95 5.65
N PRO A 232 15.85 -7.05 7.00
CA PRO A 232 14.57 -7.36 7.63
C PRO A 232 13.43 -6.38 7.26
N LYS A 233 13.75 -5.13 6.91
CA LYS A 233 12.74 -4.16 6.45
C LYS A 233 12.09 -4.60 5.15
N ASP A 234 12.88 -5.17 4.26
CA ASP A 234 12.46 -5.62 2.94
C ASP A 234 11.53 -6.84 3.09
N ILE A 235 11.89 -7.74 4.00
CA ILE A 235 11.08 -8.91 4.35
C ILE A 235 9.74 -8.53 4.99
N ILE A 236 9.74 -7.55 5.90
CA ILE A 236 8.50 -7.04 6.51
C ILE A 236 7.60 -6.40 5.46
N ALA A 237 8.19 -5.65 4.51
CA ALA A 237 7.44 -5.02 3.43
C ALA A 237 6.79 -6.09 2.52
N VAL A 238 7.53 -7.10 2.07
CA VAL A 238 6.97 -8.23 1.31
C VAL A 238 5.88 -8.94 2.11
N ARG A 239 6.11 -9.26 3.39
CA ARG A 239 5.09 -9.88 4.25
C ARG A 239 3.79 -9.08 4.29
N SER A 240 3.86 -7.75 4.28
CA SER A 240 2.69 -6.87 4.28
C SER A 240 1.89 -6.91 2.98
N ILE A 241 2.52 -7.20 1.83
CA ILE A 241 1.85 -7.35 0.52
C ILE A 241 1.09 -8.68 0.45
N TYR A 242 1.78 -9.76 0.80
CA TYR A 242 1.30 -11.14 0.58
C TYR A 242 0.47 -11.67 1.74
N GLY A 243 0.59 -11.05 2.92
CA GLY A 243 -0.12 -11.47 4.11
C GLY A 243 0.29 -12.88 4.52
N GLU A 244 -0.61 -13.57 5.22
CA GLU A 244 -0.27 -14.79 5.95
C GLU A 244 0.08 -16.00 5.08
N ASN A 245 -0.48 -16.05 3.87
CA ASN A 245 -0.35 -17.19 2.96
C ASN A 245 0.82 -17.06 1.98
N GLY A 246 1.64 -16.02 2.09
CA GLY A 246 2.80 -15.82 1.20
C GLY A 246 2.40 -15.90 -0.29
N PHE A 247 3.12 -16.72 -1.04
CA PHE A 247 2.94 -17.00 -2.47
C PHE A 247 1.96 -18.15 -2.75
N LEU A 248 1.24 -18.68 -1.75
CA LEU A 248 0.24 -19.72 -2.01
C LEU A 248 -0.86 -19.15 -2.93
N PRO A 249 -1.29 -19.91 -3.95
CA PRO A 249 -2.36 -19.50 -4.85
C PRO A 249 -3.66 -19.32 -4.07
N ASP A 250 -4.56 -18.45 -4.55
CA ASP A 250 -5.80 -18.09 -3.86
C ASP A 250 -6.66 -19.30 -3.44
N GLU A 251 -6.61 -20.39 -4.21
CA GLU A 251 -7.34 -21.64 -3.92
C GLU A 251 -6.72 -22.46 -2.78
N GLU A 252 -5.40 -22.35 -2.57
CA GLU A 252 -4.65 -23.04 -1.51
C GLU A 252 -4.44 -22.18 -0.25
N LYS A 253 -4.86 -20.90 -0.29
CA LYS A 253 -4.86 -20.02 0.88
C LYS A 253 -5.73 -20.63 1.97
N ILE A 254 -5.08 -21.16 3.01
CA ILE A 254 -5.80 -21.78 4.12
C ILE A 254 -6.63 -20.71 4.82
N LYS A 255 -7.95 -20.78 4.68
CA LYS A 255 -8.86 -19.90 5.41
C LYS A 255 -8.75 -20.23 6.89
N THR A 256 -8.36 -19.25 7.71
CA THR A 256 -8.37 -19.42 9.18
C THR A 256 -9.80 -19.46 9.72
N PHE A 257 -10.68 -18.65 9.13
CA PHE A 257 -12.11 -18.63 9.45
C PHE A 257 -12.88 -19.25 8.29
N ASP A 258 -13.58 -20.36 8.55
CA ASP A 258 -14.54 -20.92 7.60
C ASP A 258 -15.80 -20.06 7.54
N THR A 259 -16.22 -19.49 8.68
CA THR A 259 -17.33 -18.55 8.78
C THR A 259 -17.08 -17.49 9.85
N PHE A 260 -17.64 -16.29 9.66
CA PHE A 260 -17.76 -15.27 10.68
C PHE A 260 -18.93 -14.34 10.32
N GLN A 261 -19.99 -14.30 11.13
CA GLN A 261 -21.20 -13.54 10.80
C GLN A 261 -21.96 -13.11 12.06
N PRO A 262 -22.69 -11.98 12.01
CA PRO A 262 -23.60 -11.63 13.09
C PRO A 262 -24.84 -12.51 13.06
N SER A 263 -25.46 -12.74 14.22
CA SER A 263 -26.73 -13.47 14.28
C SER A 263 -27.90 -12.64 13.72
N SER A 264 -27.76 -11.31 13.65
CA SER A 264 -28.64 -10.38 12.93
C SER A 264 -27.86 -9.16 12.43
N GLU A 265 -28.20 -8.65 11.24
CA GLU A 265 -27.61 -7.41 10.71
C GLU A 265 -28.22 -6.15 11.34
N LEU A 266 -29.39 -6.25 11.96
CA LEU A 266 -30.10 -5.17 12.64
C LEU A 266 -30.60 -5.61 14.01
N TYR A 267 -30.32 -4.80 15.03
CA TYR A 267 -30.85 -4.96 16.37
C TYR A 267 -31.66 -3.72 16.78
N VAL A 268 -32.93 -3.94 17.16
CA VAL A 268 -33.81 -2.91 17.68
C VAL A 268 -33.89 -3.05 19.19
N ILE A 269 -33.44 -2.03 19.92
CA ILE A 269 -33.46 -1.98 21.39
C ILE A 269 -34.82 -1.47 21.84
N PRO A 270 -35.60 -2.27 22.59
CA PRO A 270 -36.91 -1.84 23.07
C PRO A 270 -36.80 -0.71 24.09
N LYS A 271 -37.81 0.17 24.12
CA LYS A 271 -37.79 1.33 25.03
C LYS A 271 -37.75 0.90 26.50
N GLY A 272 -36.76 1.37 27.24
CA GLY A 272 -36.46 0.99 28.62
C GLY A 272 -36.04 -0.48 28.79
N GLY A 273 -35.65 -1.14 27.70
CA GLY A 273 -35.27 -2.55 27.69
C GLY A 273 -33.87 -2.79 27.13
N PHE A 274 -33.58 -4.05 26.85
CA PHE A 274 -32.31 -4.51 26.31
C PHE A 274 -32.56 -5.64 25.31
N THR A 275 -31.59 -5.90 24.44
CA THR A 275 -31.55 -7.07 23.57
C THR A 275 -30.15 -7.70 23.63
N THR A 276 -30.01 -8.91 23.09
CA THR A 276 -28.73 -9.62 23.02
C THR A 276 -28.25 -9.61 21.59
N ALA A 277 -27.10 -8.99 21.36
CA ALA A 277 -26.38 -9.03 20.10
C ALA A 277 -25.32 -10.12 20.14
N SER A 278 -25.08 -10.76 19.01
CA SER A 278 -24.13 -11.86 18.93
C SER A 278 -23.46 -11.97 17.56
N VAL A 279 -22.21 -12.40 17.58
CA VAL A 279 -21.45 -12.79 16.38
C VAL A 279 -20.91 -14.19 16.59
N GLU A 280 -20.98 -15.00 15.55
CA GLU A 280 -20.62 -16.40 15.56
C GLU A 280 -19.61 -16.68 14.45
N GLY A 281 -18.72 -17.63 14.68
CA GLY A 281 -17.77 -18.06 13.67
C GLY A 281 -17.27 -19.48 13.88
N LEU A 282 -16.65 -20.00 12.82
CA LEU A 282 -16.04 -21.32 12.77
C LEU A 282 -14.59 -21.16 12.34
N ILE A 283 -13.66 -21.60 13.17
CA ILE A 283 -12.25 -21.72 12.79
C ILE A 283 -12.07 -23.00 11.99
N ASN A 284 -11.32 -22.90 10.90
CA ASN A 284 -10.99 -24.04 10.08
C ASN A 284 -10.31 -25.13 10.92
N HIS A 285 -10.82 -26.36 10.83
CA HIS A 285 -10.36 -27.47 11.66
C HIS A 285 -8.85 -27.73 11.55
N THR A 286 -8.22 -27.44 10.40
CA THR A 286 -6.76 -27.60 10.22
C THR A 286 -5.94 -26.53 10.94
N GLN A 287 -6.53 -25.35 11.17
CA GLN A 287 -5.92 -24.20 11.84
C GLN A 287 -6.28 -24.12 13.33
N TYR A 288 -7.28 -24.91 13.77
CA TYR A 288 -7.71 -24.95 15.16
C TYR A 288 -6.59 -25.48 16.08
N ILE A 289 -6.34 -24.76 17.16
CA ILE A 289 -5.36 -25.11 18.19
C ILE A 289 -6.09 -25.05 19.53
N SER A 290 -6.10 -26.18 20.22
CA SER A 290 -6.73 -26.29 21.53
C SER A 290 -6.16 -25.27 22.52
N GLY A 291 -7.06 -24.51 23.15
CA GLY A 291 -6.71 -23.53 24.19
C GLY A 291 -6.38 -22.12 23.67
N VAL A 292 -6.29 -21.90 22.36
CA VAL A 292 -6.12 -20.56 21.77
C VAL A 292 -7.50 -19.88 21.70
N GLN A 293 -7.55 -18.61 22.12
CA GLN A 293 -8.78 -17.81 22.12
C GLN A 293 -8.88 -16.95 20.86
N VAL A 294 -10.10 -16.61 20.47
CA VAL A 294 -10.39 -15.60 19.44
C VAL A 294 -10.53 -14.25 20.12
N GLU A 295 -9.89 -13.23 19.58
CA GLU A 295 -10.08 -11.83 19.94
C GLU A 295 -11.15 -11.21 19.03
N ILE A 296 -12.18 -10.62 19.61
CA ILE A 296 -13.27 -9.94 18.93
C ILE A 296 -13.07 -8.45 19.12
N THR A 297 -12.97 -7.73 18.02
CA THR A 297 -12.85 -6.28 18.00
C THR A 297 -14.17 -5.69 17.52
N VAL A 298 -14.74 -4.82 18.34
CA VAL A 298 -15.97 -4.05 18.06
C VAL A 298 -15.58 -2.59 17.95
N ILE A 299 -15.86 -1.99 16.80
CA ILE A 299 -15.68 -0.56 16.52
C ILE A 299 -17.06 0.08 16.56
N ASP A 300 -17.24 1.07 17.43
CA ASP A 300 -18.49 1.82 17.54
C ASP A 300 -18.62 2.90 16.43
N PRO A 301 -19.82 3.51 16.28
CA PRO A 301 -20.04 4.58 15.29
C PRO A 301 -19.09 5.79 15.43
N ASN A 302 -18.52 5.99 16.61
CA ASN A 302 -17.55 7.05 16.91
C ASN A 302 -16.09 6.60 16.72
N GLN A 303 -15.86 5.44 16.10
CA GLN A 303 -14.55 4.84 15.86
C GLN A 303 -13.79 4.41 17.14
N ASN A 304 -14.48 4.27 18.27
CA ASN A 304 -13.86 3.72 19.47
C ASN A 304 -13.77 2.19 19.35
N VAL A 305 -12.59 1.67 19.68
CA VAL A 305 -12.26 0.25 19.56
C VAL A 305 -12.43 -0.44 20.91
N ASN A 306 -13.17 -1.55 20.93
CA ASN A 306 -13.37 -2.41 22.08
C ASN A 306 -13.00 -3.85 21.76
N GLU A 307 -12.05 -4.42 22.50
CA GLU A 307 -11.56 -5.78 22.29
C GLU A 307 -12.05 -6.73 23.40
N ARG A 308 -12.41 -7.96 23.03
CA ARG A 308 -12.87 -9.02 23.93
C ARG A 308 -12.28 -10.35 23.50
N THR A 309 -12.02 -11.27 24.42
CA THR A 309 -11.58 -12.63 24.05
C THR A 309 -12.67 -13.66 24.28
N VAL A 310 -12.78 -14.62 23.37
CA VAL A 310 -13.79 -15.66 23.33
C VAL A 310 -13.10 -17.01 23.23
N ARG A 311 -13.63 -17.99 23.95
CA ARG A 311 -13.14 -19.37 23.89
C ARG A 311 -13.67 -20.06 22.65
N VAL A 312 -12.82 -20.88 22.05
CA VAL A 312 -13.17 -21.73 20.92
C VAL A 312 -13.49 -23.12 21.43
N SER A 313 -14.62 -23.67 20.97
CA SER A 313 -15.05 -25.04 21.24
C SER A 313 -14.16 -26.06 20.53
N SER A 314 -14.21 -27.32 20.95
CA SER A 314 -13.39 -28.39 20.37
C SER A 314 -13.66 -28.68 18.89
N ASP A 315 -14.81 -28.26 18.39
CA ASP A 315 -15.21 -28.36 16.98
C ASP A 315 -14.83 -27.11 16.16
N GLY A 316 -14.10 -26.15 16.76
CA GLY A 316 -13.67 -24.91 16.12
C GLY A 316 -14.69 -23.77 16.19
N THR A 317 -15.87 -23.99 16.75
CA THR A 317 -16.91 -22.94 16.84
C THR A 317 -16.60 -21.94 17.96
N PHE A 318 -16.96 -20.68 17.74
CA PHE A 318 -16.94 -19.65 18.78
C PHE A 318 -18.15 -18.71 18.62
N SER A 319 -18.61 -18.16 19.73
CA SER A 319 -19.69 -17.17 19.77
C SER A 319 -19.38 -16.08 20.78
N TYR A 320 -19.52 -14.84 20.36
CA TYR A 320 -19.51 -13.67 21.23
C TYR A 320 -20.93 -13.16 21.39
N GLU A 321 -21.40 -13.10 22.63
CA GLU A 321 -22.72 -12.56 22.96
C GLU A 321 -22.56 -11.38 23.92
N THR A 322 -23.29 -10.30 23.66
CA THR A 322 -23.34 -9.14 24.55
C THR A 322 -24.76 -8.59 24.67
N ILE A 323 -25.07 -8.07 25.86
CA ILE A 323 -26.30 -7.33 26.09
C ILE A 323 -26.09 -5.91 25.61
N ILE A 324 -27.03 -5.40 24.82
CA ILE A 324 -27.11 -4.01 24.38
C ILE A 324 -28.41 -3.39 24.89
N ASP A 325 -28.31 -2.18 25.42
CA ASP A 325 -29.41 -1.42 26.02
C ASP A 325 -29.35 0.04 25.56
N GLU A 326 -30.26 0.89 26.04
CA GLU A 326 -30.35 2.30 25.64
C GLU A 326 -29.07 3.14 25.91
N THR A 327 -28.06 2.59 26.59
CA THR A 327 -26.80 3.30 26.85
C THR A 327 -25.78 3.18 25.71
N ILE A 328 -25.94 2.20 24.82
CA ILE A 328 -25.09 2.04 23.63
C ILE A 328 -25.51 3.04 22.55
N LEU A 329 -24.59 3.49 21.70
CA LEU A 329 -24.91 4.43 20.61
C LEU A 329 -25.77 3.72 19.54
N ASN A 330 -26.66 4.48 18.90
CA ASN A 330 -27.31 4.03 17.67
C ASN A 330 -26.37 4.20 16.47
N GLY A 331 -26.62 3.42 15.42
CA GLY A 331 -25.86 3.44 14.17
C GLY A 331 -25.07 2.16 13.92
N THR A 332 -24.13 2.24 12.98
CA THR A 332 -23.41 1.08 12.46
C THR A 332 -22.17 0.76 13.29
N TYR A 333 -22.11 -0.47 13.76
CA TYR A 333 -20.95 -1.07 14.43
C TYR A 333 -20.20 -1.96 13.46
N THR A 334 -18.87 -1.87 13.45
CA THR A 334 -18.02 -2.79 12.68
C THR A 334 -17.41 -3.80 13.62
N VAL A 335 -17.55 -5.09 13.30
CA VAL A 335 -17.02 -6.18 14.12
C VAL A 335 -16.11 -7.05 13.28
N PHE A 336 -14.98 -7.48 13.84
CA PHE A 336 -14.15 -8.53 13.26
C PHE A 336 -13.54 -9.41 14.34
N ALA A 337 -13.16 -10.62 13.95
CA ALA A 337 -12.44 -11.56 14.79
C ALA A 337 -10.97 -11.61 14.40
N LYS A 338 -10.12 -11.91 15.37
CA LYS A 338 -8.70 -12.19 15.20
C LYS A 338 -8.38 -13.49 15.91
N TYR A 339 -7.75 -14.41 15.21
CA TYR A 339 -7.29 -15.67 15.78
C TYR A 339 -5.79 -15.75 15.52
N ARG A 340 -5.00 -15.69 16.61
CA ARG A 340 -3.56 -15.42 16.57
C ARG A 340 -3.27 -14.09 15.86
N ASP A 341 -2.65 -14.13 14.68
CA ASP A 341 -2.28 -12.95 13.88
C ASP A 341 -3.19 -12.77 12.65
N VAL A 342 -4.21 -13.63 12.50
CA VAL A 342 -5.10 -13.60 11.33
C VAL A 342 -6.41 -12.90 11.67
N LYS A 343 -6.76 -11.88 10.89
CA LYS A 343 -8.02 -11.13 10.97
C LYS A 343 -9.08 -11.78 10.07
N SER A 344 -10.33 -11.87 10.53
CA SER A 344 -11.47 -12.21 9.69
C SER A 344 -11.84 -11.04 8.76
N HIS A 345 -12.79 -11.26 7.85
CA HIS A 345 -13.48 -10.13 7.24
C HIS A 345 -14.26 -9.33 8.30
N GLU A 346 -14.54 -8.07 7.98
CA GLU A 346 -15.38 -7.22 8.81
C GLU A 346 -16.86 -7.51 8.54
N VAL A 347 -17.68 -7.39 9.59
CA VAL A 347 -19.14 -7.44 9.50
C VAL A 347 -19.72 -6.18 10.10
N ALA A 348 -20.79 -5.67 9.49
CA ALA A 348 -21.52 -4.51 9.98
C ALA A 348 -22.76 -4.96 10.75
N VAL A 349 -23.03 -4.31 11.89
CA VAL A 349 -24.21 -4.53 12.71
C VAL A 349 -24.87 -3.17 12.97
N GLU A 350 -26.11 -3.01 12.57
CA GLU A 350 -26.88 -1.79 12.80
C GLU A 350 -27.65 -1.87 14.12
N ILE A 351 -27.56 -0.82 14.95
CA ILE A 351 -28.30 -0.70 16.22
C ILE A 351 -29.25 0.49 16.16
N GLN A 352 -30.52 0.25 16.50
CA GLN A 352 -31.59 1.26 16.51
C GLN A 352 -32.43 1.19 17.79
N TYR A 353 -33.04 2.29 18.22
CA TYR A 353 -33.99 2.30 19.33
C TYR A 353 -35.43 2.13 18.85
N GLU A 354 -36.24 1.40 19.62
CA GLU A 354 -37.66 1.20 19.34
C GLU A 354 -38.44 2.51 19.51
N GLY A 355 -39.11 2.96 18.44
CA GLY A 355 -39.94 4.16 18.45
C GLY A 355 -39.19 5.46 18.13
N GLU A 356 -37.94 5.39 17.66
CA GLU A 356 -37.30 6.49 16.95
C GLU A 356 -37.89 6.54 15.53
N ASP A 357 -38.87 7.41 15.32
CA ASP A 357 -39.29 7.81 13.97
C ASP A 357 -38.08 8.48 13.29
N ASP A 358 -37.81 8.12 12.04
CA ASP A 358 -36.60 8.42 11.25
C ASP A 358 -36.46 9.92 10.93
N ASP A 359 -36.27 10.76 11.95
CA ASP A 359 -36.27 12.24 11.82
C ASP A 359 -34.99 12.91 12.34
N SER A 360 -33.88 12.17 12.49
CA SER A 360 -32.59 12.76 12.93
C SER A 360 -31.33 12.28 12.19
N LYS A 361 -31.44 11.79 10.95
CA LYS A 361 -30.24 11.51 10.12
C LYS A 361 -29.46 12.76 9.71
N ILE A 362 -29.99 13.97 9.90
CA ILE A 362 -29.32 15.20 9.47
C ILE A 362 -28.85 16.02 10.68
N PRO A 363 -27.52 16.15 10.88
CA PRO A 363 -26.97 17.01 11.91
C PRO A 363 -27.51 18.45 11.80
N GLN A 364 -27.90 19.04 12.94
CA GLN A 364 -28.53 20.36 13.00
C GLN A 364 -27.71 21.50 12.32
N TRP A 365 -26.38 21.36 12.23
CA TRP A 365 -25.53 22.32 11.55
C TRP A 365 -25.74 22.33 10.03
N ILE A 366 -26.14 21.21 9.42
CA ILE A 366 -26.48 21.13 8.00
C ILE A 366 -27.72 21.98 7.70
N LYS A 367 -28.74 21.95 8.57
CA LYS A 367 -29.91 22.84 8.44
C LYS A 367 -29.49 24.32 8.38
N ASN A 368 -28.46 24.70 9.14
CA ASN A 368 -27.92 26.06 9.09
C ASN A 368 -27.15 26.36 7.80
N SER A 369 -26.29 25.45 7.34
CA SER A 369 -25.53 25.59 6.09
C SER A 369 -26.44 25.66 4.87
N VAL A 370 -27.46 24.80 4.81
CA VAL A 370 -28.45 24.78 3.72
C VAL A 370 -29.33 26.03 3.73
N ARG A 371 -29.71 26.52 4.92
CA ARG A 371 -30.39 27.82 5.07
C ARG A 371 -29.52 28.98 4.54
N TRP A 372 -28.24 29.02 4.91
CA TRP A 372 -27.33 30.06 4.44
C TRP A 372 -27.10 29.99 2.93
N TRP A 373 -27.07 28.81 2.33
CA TRP A 373 -26.97 28.66 0.88
C TRP A 373 -28.26 29.12 0.18
N ALA A 374 -29.42 28.74 0.73
CA ALA A 374 -30.72 29.17 0.23
C ALA A 374 -30.87 30.70 0.26
N GLU A 375 -30.31 31.37 1.28
CA GLU A 375 -30.32 32.82 1.45
C GLU A 375 -29.17 33.57 0.73
N ASP A 376 -28.39 32.90 -0.13
CA ASP A 376 -27.21 33.47 -0.82
C ASP A 376 -26.12 34.02 0.14
N LYS A 377 -26.05 33.50 1.37
CA LYS A 377 -25.05 33.86 2.39
C LYS A 377 -23.76 33.03 2.30
N ILE A 378 -23.82 31.85 1.70
CA ILE A 378 -22.64 31.04 1.34
C ILE A 378 -22.73 30.69 -0.15
N ASN A 379 -21.57 30.50 -0.78
CA ASN A 379 -21.49 30.17 -2.21
C ASN A 379 -21.75 28.67 -2.45
N GLU A 380 -21.91 28.27 -3.72
CA GLU A 380 -22.17 26.88 -4.11
C GLU A 380 -21.06 25.91 -3.67
N HIS A 381 -19.81 26.36 -3.65
CA HIS A 381 -18.67 25.52 -3.21
C HIS A 381 -18.78 25.18 -1.72
N ASP A 382 -19.11 26.15 -0.87
CA ASP A 382 -19.29 25.94 0.57
C ASP A 382 -20.49 25.01 0.87
N PHE A 383 -21.54 25.06 0.02
CA PHE A 383 -22.66 24.12 0.09
C PHE A 383 -22.25 22.69 -0.29
N ILE A 384 -21.49 22.52 -1.38
CA ILE A 384 -20.97 21.21 -1.82
C ILE A 384 -20.09 20.57 -0.74
N LEU A 385 -19.23 21.35 -0.07
CA LEU A 385 -18.44 20.85 1.07
C LEU A 385 -19.32 20.29 2.21
N GLY A 386 -20.48 20.89 2.45
CA GLY A 386 -21.46 20.39 3.41
C GLY A 386 -22.07 19.04 2.98
N ILE A 387 -22.34 18.85 1.68
CA ILE A 387 -22.84 17.58 1.15
C ILE A 387 -21.73 16.50 1.17
N GLN A 388 -20.48 16.87 0.86
CA GLN A 388 -19.33 15.97 1.01
C GLN A 388 -19.20 15.44 2.43
N ASP A 389 -19.43 16.31 3.44
CA ASP A 389 -19.35 15.90 4.83
C ASP A 389 -20.49 14.95 5.23
N LEU A 390 -21.69 15.10 4.66
CA LEU A 390 -22.79 14.14 4.82
C LEU A 390 -22.43 12.76 4.23
N ILE A 391 -21.70 12.72 3.11
CA ILE A 391 -21.20 11.46 2.53
C ILE A 391 -20.13 10.84 3.43
N ARG A 392 -19.17 11.63 3.92
CA ARG A 392 -18.13 11.15 4.86
C ARG A 392 -18.74 10.56 6.14
N LYS A 393 -19.86 11.13 6.59
CA LYS A 393 -20.60 10.68 7.78
C LYS A 393 -21.58 9.52 7.50
N GLY A 394 -21.62 9.00 6.27
CA GLY A 394 -22.48 7.87 5.89
C GLY A 394 -23.97 8.20 5.82
N ILE A 395 -24.34 9.49 5.88
CA ILE A 395 -25.75 9.94 5.80
C ILE A 395 -26.24 9.92 4.34
N LEU A 396 -25.32 10.20 3.40
CA LEU A 396 -25.52 10.07 1.96
C LEU A 396 -24.55 9.01 1.41
N ASN A 397 -25.01 8.24 0.43
CA ASN A 397 -24.18 7.29 -0.28
C ASN A 397 -23.34 8.01 -1.36
N PRO A 398 -22.07 7.57 -1.57
CA PRO A 398 -21.23 8.11 -2.63
C PRO A 398 -21.83 7.87 -4.03
N PRO A 399 -21.43 8.67 -5.03
CA PRO A 399 -21.86 8.44 -6.42
C PRO A 399 -21.41 7.05 -6.91
N ASN A 400 -22.28 6.36 -7.65
CA ASN A 400 -21.92 5.10 -8.31
C ASN A 400 -21.00 5.40 -9.51
N PRO A 401 -19.77 4.84 -9.57
CA PRO A 401 -18.84 5.07 -10.67
C PRO A 401 -19.37 4.64 -12.05
N GLU A 402 -20.37 3.75 -12.12
CA GLU A 402 -21.00 3.33 -13.39
C GLU A 402 -21.87 4.42 -14.05
N ASN A 403 -22.20 5.50 -13.35
CA ASN A 403 -23.08 6.58 -13.85
C ASN A 403 -22.33 7.88 -14.20
N LEU A 404 -21.01 7.93 -14.04
CA LEU A 404 -20.19 9.11 -14.37
C LEU A 404 -19.67 8.99 -15.81
N THR A 405 -19.86 10.05 -16.61
CA THR A 405 -19.26 10.07 -17.95
C THR A 405 -17.75 10.30 -17.84
N ILE A 406 -16.97 9.73 -18.76
CA ILE A 406 -15.49 9.67 -18.69
C ILE A 406 -14.84 11.06 -18.56
N GLU A 407 -15.50 12.13 -19.02
CA GLU A 407 -15.02 13.52 -18.84
C GLU A 407 -15.16 14.05 -17.40
N GLU A 408 -16.13 13.58 -16.62
CA GLU A 408 -16.41 14.06 -15.25
C GLU A 408 -15.54 13.36 -14.20
N PHE A 409 -15.02 12.17 -14.51
CA PHE A 409 -14.15 11.38 -13.61
C PHE A 409 -12.74 11.99 -13.44
N TYR A 410 -12.24 12.70 -14.46
CA TYR A 410 -10.89 13.31 -14.44
C TYR A 410 -10.80 14.53 -13.51
N ASP A 411 -11.89 15.30 -13.34
CA ASP A 411 -11.89 16.49 -12.46
C ASP A 411 -11.92 16.13 -10.97
N THR A 412 -12.48 14.96 -10.60
CA THR A 412 -12.56 14.51 -9.20
C THR A 412 -11.22 14.08 -8.58
N GLN A 413 -10.20 13.74 -9.37
CA GLN A 413 -8.85 13.44 -8.84
C GLN A 413 -8.06 14.68 -8.41
N ILE A 414 -8.48 15.89 -8.81
CA ILE A 414 -7.74 17.12 -8.52
C ILE A 414 -8.06 17.68 -7.12
N ILE A 415 -9.16 17.27 -6.48
CA ILE A 415 -9.64 17.88 -5.22
C ILE A 415 -9.03 17.23 -3.95
N THR A 416 -8.31 16.11 -4.06
CA THR A 416 -7.68 15.44 -2.91
C THR A 416 -6.23 15.82 -2.63
N SER A 417 -5.61 16.73 -3.38
CA SER A 417 -4.31 17.28 -2.98
C SER A 417 -4.48 18.50 -2.09
N SER A 418 -3.96 18.41 -0.87
CA SER A 418 -3.75 19.55 0.01
C SER A 418 -2.65 20.43 -0.56
N ASP A 419 -2.97 21.28 -1.54
CA ASP A 419 -2.10 22.37 -1.94
C ASP A 419 -2.89 23.69 -1.93
N THR A 420 -2.65 24.47 -0.89
CA THR A 420 -3.28 25.78 -0.66
C THR A 420 -2.56 26.87 -1.43
N THR A 421 -2.60 26.84 -2.77
CA THR A 421 -2.20 28.00 -3.58
C THR A 421 -2.69 27.89 -5.02
N GLU A 422 -3.97 28.16 -5.26
CA GLU A 422 -4.51 28.88 -6.43
C GLU A 422 -6.04 28.79 -6.47
N ARG A 423 -6.69 29.64 -5.66
CA ARG A 423 -8.15 29.80 -5.69
C ARG A 423 -8.51 30.87 -6.72
N SER A 424 -8.67 30.49 -7.99
CA SER A 424 -9.59 31.19 -8.91
C SER A 424 -9.90 30.37 -10.16
N GLN A 425 -11.20 30.16 -10.39
CA GLN A 425 -11.85 29.70 -11.63
C GLN A 425 -11.90 28.17 -11.90
N ILE A 426 -12.67 27.44 -11.09
CA ILE A 426 -13.48 26.33 -11.63
C ILE A 426 -14.91 26.85 -11.72
N SER A 427 -15.24 27.50 -12.85
CA SER A 427 -16.61 27.86 -13.19
C SER A 427 -17.22 26.75 -14.05
N GLY A 428 -17.96 25.83 -13.43
CA GLY A 428 -18.55 24.71 -14.18
C GLY A 428 -19.79 24.05 -13.58
N VAL A 429 -19.88 23.91 -12.26
CA VAL A 429 -21.00 23.15 -11.65
C VAL A 429 -22.15 24.09 -11.30
N LYS A 430 -23.13 24.21 -12.20
CA LYS A 430 -24.40 24.92 -11.91
C LYS A 430 -25.38 23.97 -11.24
N ILE A 431 -25.49 24.07 -9.92
CA ILE A 431 -26.58 23.41 -9.18
C ILE A 431 -27.92 23.92 -9.74
N PRO A 432 -28.84 23.03 -10.18
CA PRO A 432 -30.12 23.46 -10.72
C PRO A 432 -30.92 24.29 -9.71
N LYS A 433 -31.56 25.37 -10.18
CA LYS A 433 -32.31 26.30 -9.31
C LYS A 433 -33.39 25.62 -8.45
N TYR A 434 -33.94 24.49 -8.90
CA TYR A 434 -34.95 23.76 -8.13
C TYR A 434 -34.37 23.13 -6.86
N VAL A 435 -33.08 22.80 -6.81
CA VAL A 435 -32.42 22.25 -5.60
C VAL A 435 -32.47 23.28 -4.48
N LYS A 436 -32.26 24.57 -4.82
CA LYS A 436 -32.39 25.68 -3.89
C LYS A 436 -33.81 25.82 -3.35
N GLN A 437 -34.82 25.58 -4.18
CA GLN A 437 -36.23 25.58 -3.77
C GLN A 437 -36.56 24.42 -2.81
N THR A 438 -36.03 23.22 -3.07
CA THR A 438 -36.17 22.05 -2.19
C THR A 438 -35.50 22.31 -0.84
N SER A 439 -34.30 22.90 -0.84
CA SER A 439 -33.60 23.34 0.36
C SER A 439 -34.40 24.35 1.19
N PHE A 440 -35.10 25.29 0.55
CA PHE A 440 -36.01 26.21 1.24
C PHE A 440 -37.19 25.48 1.91
N TRP A 441 -37.82 24.55 1.19
CA TRP A 441 -38.94 23.78 1.75
C TRP A 441 -38.51 22.92 2.93
N TRP A 442 -37.31 22.38 2.90
CA TRP A 442 -36.75 21.62 4.02
C TRP A 442 -36.49 22.51 5.25
N VAL A 443 -35.86 23.68 5.05
CA VAL A 443 -35.59 24.64 6.13
C VAL A 443 -36.89 25.20 6.76
N GLU A 444 -37.95 25.36 5.98
CA GLU A 444 -39.28 25.78 6.47
C GLU A 444 -40.08 24.63 7.10
N GLY A 445 -39.54 23.40 7.16
CA GLY A 445 -40.24 22.23 7.69
C GLY A 445 -41.42 21.74 6.84
N LYS A 446 -41.43 22.09 5.54
CA LYS A 446 -42.47 21.68 4.58
C LYS A 446 -42.22 20.30 3.96
N ILE A 447 -40.99 19.81 4.04
CA ILE A 447 -40.59 18.44 3.71
C ILE A 447 -39.71 17.89 4.84
N SER A 448 -39.77 16.58 5.07
CA SER A 448 -39.02 15.91 6.15
C SER A 448 -37.52 15.79 5.85
N ASP A 449 -36.72 15.48 6.88
CA ASP A 449 -35.28 15.21 6.73
C ASP A 449 -35.05 14.06 5.75
N LYS A 450 -35.89 13.02 5.81
CA LYS A 450 -35.87 11.90 4.86
C LYS A 450 -36.15 12.34 3.42
N GLU A 451 -37.21 13.14 3.19
CA GLU A 451 -37.56 13.62 1.84
C GLU A 451 -36.45 14.49 1.23
N PHE A 452 -35.78 15.29 2.07
CA PHE A 452 -34.63 16.08 1.67
C PHE A 452 -33.42 15.21 1.30
N VAL A 453 -33.05 14.25 2.16
CA VAL A 453 -31.93 13.31 1.92
C VAL A 453 -32.17 12.46 0.67
N ASP A 454 -33.36 11.89 0.51
CA ASP A 454 -33.73 11.11 -0.68
C ASP A 454 -33.62 11.96 -1.96
N GLY A 455 -34.01 13.25 -1.87
CA GLY A 455 -33.88 14.22 -2.94
C GLY A 455 -32.43 14.51 -3.32
N ILE A 456 -31.54 14.76 -2.35
CA ILE A 456 -30.10 14.97 -2.59
C ILE A 456 -29.45 13.69 -3.13
N GLN A 457 -29.77 12.54 -2.55
CA GLN A 457 -29.26 11.24 -2.99
C GLN A 457 -29.64 10.94 -4.45
N TYR A 458 -30.87 11.30 -4.85
CA TYR A 458 -31.32 11.16 -6.23
C TYR A 458 -30.49 12.02 -7.20
N LEU A 459 -30.13 13.25 -6.80
CA LEU A 459 -29.33 14.16 -7.62
C LEU A 459 -27.89 13.65 -7.81
N ILE A 460 -27.30 13.10 -6.74
CA ILE A 460 -25.98 12.45 -6.78
C ILE A 460 -26.02 11.24 -7.72
N LYS A 461 -27.03 10.36 -7.55
CA LYS A 461 -27.18 9.15 -8.35
C LYS A 461 -27.36 9.43 -9.85
N LYS A 462 -27.96 10.57 -10.20
CA LYS A 462 -28.23 11.00 -11.57
C LYS A 462 -27.15 11.91 -12.16
N GLY A 463 -26.08 12.21 -11.43
CA GLY A 463 -24.99 13.08 -11.89
C GLY A 463 -25.37 14.58 -11.97
N TYR A 464 -26.51 14.99 -11.42
CA TYR A 464 -26.90 16.40 -11.38
C TYR A 464 -26.20 17.20 -10.28
N LEU A 465 -25.65 16.49 -9.29
CA LEU A 465 -24.81 17.01 -8.24
C LEU A 465 -23.50 16.21 -8.26
N ILE A 466 -22.48 16.76 -8.90
CA ILE A 466 -21.12 16.20 -8.92
C ILE A 466 -20.41 16.72 -7.67
N ILE A 467 -19.84 15.80 -6.89
CA ILE A 467 -19.32 16.05 -5.55
C ILE A 467 -17.83 15.79 -5.49
#